data_AF-A0A833VIN2-F1
#
_entry.id   AF-A0A833VIN2-F1
#
_cell.length_a   1.000
_cell.length_b   1.000
_cell.length_c   1.000
_cell.angle_alpha   90.00
_cell.angle_beta   90.00
_cell.angle_gamma   90.00
#
_symmetry.space_group_name_H-M   'P 1'
#
loop_
_entity.id
_entity.type
_entity.pdbx_description
1 polymer ?
#
loop_
_entity_poly.entity_id
_entity_poly.type
_entity_poly.pdbx_seq_one_letter_code
_entity_poly.pdbx_strand_id
1 'polypeptide(L)'
;MYGLILENMSEYIRQVYGEDRWEEIRRQASVDQPSFSVHQVYPENLIPRLAKKAIQVLGITEKEFFDQMGVHFVGFVGQYGYDRVLSVLGRHDESALVYLRKRDAAR
;
A
#
# COMPACT_ATOMS: atom_id res chain seq x y z
N MET A 1 3.85 -9.17 4.04
CA MET A 1 3.43 -8.07 3.14
C MET A 1 1.92 -7.87 3.11
N TYR A 2 1.09 -8.93 3.00
CA TYR A 2 -0.37 -8.78 2.95
C TYR A 2 -0.96 -7.96 4.10
N GLY A 3 -0.55 -8.21 5.35
CA GLY A 3 -1.01 -7.42 6.49
C GLY A 3 -0.66 -5.94 6.41
N LEU A 4 0.51 -5.59 5.86
CA LEU A 4 0.93 -4.20 5.67
C LEU A 4 0.05 -3.47 4.65
N ILE A 5 -0.27 -4.13 3.54
CA ILE A 5 -1.14 -3.56 2.49
C ILE A 5 -2.57 -3.42 3.01
N LEU A 6 -3.06 -4.42 3.75
CA LEU A 6 -4.40 -4.38 4.35
C LEU A 6 -4.51 -3.27 5.41
N GLU A 7 -3.49 -3.12 6.25
CA GLU A 7 -3.48 -2.05 7.25
C GLU A 7 -3.43 -0.68 6.57
N ASN A 8 -2.55 -0.48 5.59
CA ASN A 8 -2.51 0.76 4.80
C ASN A 8 -3.86 1.07 4.14
N MET A 9 -4.51 0.07 3.54
CA MET A 9 -5.82 0.26 2.90
C MET A 9 -6.88 0.68 3.92
N SER A 10 -6.91 0.01 5.08
CA SER A 10 -7.84 0.37 6.15
C SER A 10 -7.57 1.77 6.67
N GLU A 11 -6.31 2.16 6.85
CA GLU A 11 -5.94 3.47 7.36
C GLU A 11 -6.26 4.57 6.35
N TYR A 12 -5.91 4.37 5.08
CA TYR A 12 -6.26 5.28 3.99
C TYR A 12 -7.76 5.56 3.95
N ILE A 13 -8.59 4.51 4.01
CA ILE A 13 -10.05 4.65 3.99
C ILE A 13 -10.51 5.44 5.21
N ARG A 14 -10.01 5.11 6.41
CA ARG A 14 -10.36 5.78 7.66
C ARG A 14 -9.97 7.25 7.69
N GLN A 15 -8.77 7.58 7.22
CA GLN A 15 -8.27 8.96 7.22
C GLN A 15 -8.95 9.84 6.17
N VAL A 16 -9.21 9.31 4.98
CA VAL A 16 -9.75 10.09 3.85
C VAL A 16 -11.27 10.12 3.84
N TYR A 17 -11.92 9.02 4.22
CA TYR A 17 -13.38 8.85 4.11
C TYR A 17 -14.10 8.61 5.44
N GLY A 18 -13.36 8.44 6.54
CA GLY A 18 -13.90 8.23 7.88
C GLY A 18 -14.17 6.77 8.23
N GLU A 19 -14.37 6.52 9.53
CA GLU A 19 -14.61 5.17 10.06
C GLU A 19 -15.90 4.53 9.55
N ASP A 20 -16.98 5.31 9.40
CA ASP A 20 -18.27 4.79 8.92
C ASP A 20 -18.14 4.11 7.55
N ARG A 21 -17.32 4.70 6.67
CA ARG A 21 -17.04 4.15 5.33
C ARG A 21 -16.19 2.90 5.41
N TRP A 22 -15.20 2.88 6.29
CA TRP A 22 -14.42 1.68 6.54
C TRP A 22 -15.31 0.54 7.03
N GLU A 23 -16.17 0.77 8.02
CA GLU A 23 -17.10 -0.24 8.54
C GLU A 23 -18.07 -0.75 7.47
N GLU A 24 -18.60 0.13 6.63
CA GLU A 24 -19.46 -0.25 5.50
C GLU A 24 -18.73 -1.19 4.54
N ILE A 25 -17.53 -0.81 4.08
CA ILE A 25 -16.72 -1.59 3.14
C ILE A 25 -16.37 -2.96 3.74
N ARG A 26 -15.97 -2.97 5.00
CA ARG A 26 -15.54 -4.15 5.74
C ARG A 26 -16.69 -5.16 5.90
N ARG A 27 -17.90 -4.67 6.24
CA ARG A 27 -19.12 -5.49 6.26
C ARG A 27 -19.45 -6.05 4.88
N GLN A 28 -19.43 -5.22 3.83
CA GLN A 28 -19.73 -5.67 2.46
C GLN A 28 -18.67 -6.64 1.90
N ALA A 29 -17.44 -6.60 2.41
CA ALA A 29 -16.36 -7.51 2.05
C ALA A 29 -16.32 -8.79 2.91
N SER A 30 -17.26 -8.95 3.86
CA SER A 30 -17.29 -10.06 4.82
C SER A 30 -15.96 -10.20 5.58
N VAL A 31 -15.53 -9.10 6.19
CA VAL A 31 -14.32 -9.02 7.01
C VAL A 31 -14.72 -8.67 8.44
N ASP A 32 -14.49 -9.57 9.39
CA ASP A 32 -14.93 -9.35 10.78
C ASP A 32 -13.88 -8.63 11.65
N GLN A 33 -12.62 -8.69 11.24
CA GLN A 33 -11.51 -8.05 11.94
C GLN A 33 -11.43 -6.54 11.64
N PRO A 34 -11.32 -5.67 12.65
CA PRO A 34 -11.31 -4.21 12.49
C PRO A 34 -9.95 -3.64 12.07
N SER A 35 -8.87 -4.38 12.31
CA SER A 35 -7.48 -4.00 12.00
C SER A 35 -6.68 -5.21 11.52
N PHE A 36 -5.49 -4.96 10.93
CA PHE A 36 -4.64 -5.99 10.36
C PHE A 36 -3.21 -5.90 10.92
N SER A 37 -2.72 -7.02 11.45
CA SER A 37 -1.33 -7.16 11.87
C SER A 37 -0.40 -7.52 10.70
N VAL A 38 0.78 -6.92 10.65
CA VAL A 38 1.80 -7.15 9.59
C VAL A 38 2.39 -8.57 9.58
N HIS A 39 2.39 -9.24 10.74
CA HIS A 39 2.97 -10.57 10.93
C HIS A 39 1.96 -11.72 10.72
N GLN A 40 0.69 -11.39 10.51
CA GLN A 40 -0.35 -12.39 10.31
C GLN A 40 -0.44 -12.81 8.84
N VAL A 41 -0.76 -14.09 8.62
CA VAL A 41 -1.04 -14.65 7.29
C VAL A 41 -2.51 -14.43 6.96
N TYR A 42 -2.76 -13.86 5.78
CA TYR A 42 -4.11 -13.59 5.29
C TYR A 42 -4.38 -14.34 3.98
N PRO A 43 -5.65 -14.65 3.68
CA PRO A 43 -6.04 -15.18 2.38
C PRO A 43 -5.65 -14.23 1.23
N GLU A 44 -5.14 -14.79 0.13
CA GLU A 44 -4.69 -14.00 -1.03
C GLU A 44 -5.83 -13.21 -1.70
N ASN A 45 -7.06 -13.71 -1.61
CA ASN A 45 -8.25 -13.06 -2.16
C ASN A 45 -8.76 -11.88 -1.33
N LEU A 46 -8.20 -11.63 -0.14
CA LEU A 46 -8.71 -10.62 0.78
C LEU A 46 -8.47 -9.20 0.26
N ILE A 47 -7.27 -8.91 -0.24
CA ILE A 47 -6.92 -7.61 -0.84
C ILE A 47 -7.82 -7.28 -2.03
N PRO A 48 -7.93 -8.11 -3.09
CA PRO A 48 -8.76 -7.76 -4.24
C PRO A 48 -10.25 -7.68 -3.87
N ARG A 49 -10.72 -8.48 -2.91
CA ARG A 49 -12.10 -8.40 -2.42
C ARG A 49 -12.38 -7.08 -1.71
N LEU A 50 -11.51 -6.66 -0.80
CA LEU A 50 -11.62 -5.38 -0.10
C LEU A 50 -11.52 -4.20 -1.07
N ALA A 51 -10.54 -4.20 -1.96
CA ALA A 51 -10.37 -3.15 -2.97
C ALA A 51 -11.62 -3.01 -3.85
N LYS A 52 -12.15 -4.12 -4.37
CA LYS A 52 -13.38 -4.11 -5.16
C LYS A 52 -14.57 -3.52 -4.40
N LYS A 53 -14.71 -3.84 -3.10
CA LYS A 53 -15.77 -3.29 -2.26
C LYS A 53 -15.55 -1.83 -1.92
N ALA A 54 -14.31 -1.42 -1.65
CA ALA A 54 -13.95 -0.02 -1.44
C ALA A 54 -14.31 0.82 -2.67
N ILE A 55 -13.89 0.41 -3.86
CA ILE A 55 -14.21 1.08 -5.13
C ILE A 55 -15.73 1.24 -5.31
N GLN A 56 -16.50 0.18 -5.02
CA GLN A 56 -17.97 0.21 -5.13
C GLN A 56 -18.62 1.18 -4.13
N VAL A 57 -18.20 1.18 -2.86
CA VAL A 57 -18.79 2.01 -1.81
C VAL A 57 -18.37 3.48 -1.94
N LEU A 58 -17.11 3.73 -2.29
CA LEU A 58 -16.55 5.07 -2.43
C LEU A 58 -16.99 5.74 -3.75
N GLY A 59 -17.43 4.95 -4.74
CA GLY A 59 -17.91 5.48 -6.02
C GLY A 59 -16.83 6.11 -6.89
N ILE A 60 -15.57 5.70 -6.70
CA ILE A 60 -14.42 6.19 -7.47
C ILE A 60 -13.93 5.14 -8.46
N THR A 61 -13.05 5.53 -9.39
CA THR A 61 -12.47 4.57 -10.32
C THR A 61 -11.41 3.69 -9.64
N GLU A 62 -11.19 2.49 -10.18
CA GLU A 62 -10.12 1.59 -9.72
C GLU A 62 -8.75 2.28 -9.78
N LYS A 63 -8.51 3.05 -10.86
CA LYS A 63 -7.30 3.85 -11.02
C LYS A 63 -7.12 4.86 -9.90
N GLU A 64 -8.12 5.70 -9.62
CA GLU A 64 -8.03 6.69 -8.54
C GLU A 64 -7.80 6.03 -7.19
N PHE A 65 -8.49 4.93 -6.91
CA PHE A 65 -8.34 4.23 -5.64
C PHE A 65 -6.89 3.76 -5.45
N PHE A 66 -6.31 3.08 -6.44
CA PHE A 66 -4.93 2.59 -6.32
C PHE A 66 -3.88 3.69 -6.38
N ASP A 67 -4.09 4.75 -7.16
CA ASP A 67 -3.19 5.90 -7.22
C ASP A 67 -3.13 6.60 -5.84
N GLN A 68 -4.29 6.89 -5.24
CA GLN A 68 -4.37 7.52 -3.91
C GLN A 68 -3.86 6.60 -2.79
N MET A 69 -4.23 5.32 -2.82
CA MET A 69 -3.74 4.33 -1.87
C MET A 69 -2.22 4.19 -1.95
N GLY A 70 -1.63 4.27 -3.14
CA GLY A 70 -0.18 4.23 -3.35
C GLY A 70 0.55 5.44 -2.78
N VAL A 71 0.00 6.65 -2.96
CA VAL A 71 0.53 7.87 -2.34
C VAL A 71 0.49 7.75 -0.81
N HIS A 72 -0.63 7.29 -0.26
CA HIS A 72 -0.78 7.06 1.17
C HIS A 72 0.21 6.01 1.69
N PHE A 73 0.43 4.94 0.91
CA PHE A 73 1.34 3.85 1.27
C PHE A 73 2.77 4.33 1.50
N VAL A 74 3.28 5.25 0.67
CA VAL A 74 4.64 5.80 0.85
C VAL A 74 4.78 6.53 2.19
N GLY A 75 3.77 7.30 2.60
CA GLY A 75 3.75 7.96 3.90
C GLY A 75 3.65 6.97 5.05
N PHE A 76 2.73 6.00 4.93
CA PHE A 76 2.48 4.96 5.92
C PHE A 76 3.73 4.12 6.22
N VAL A 77 4.42 3.63 5.19
CA VAL A 77 5.59 2.77 5.40
C VAL A 77 6.78 3.54 5.99
N GLY A 78 6.89 4.85 5.74
CA GLY A 78 7.86 5.71 6.43
C GLY A 78 7.67 5.68 7.95
N GLN A 79 6.42 5.81 8.42
CA GLN A 79 6.08 5.78 9.85
C GLN A 79 6.35 4.42 10.53
N TYR A 80 6.23 3.32 9.80
CA TYR A 80 6.53 1.97 10.30
C TYR A 80 8.02 1.62 10.34
N GLY A 81 8.91 2.60 10.09
CA GLY A 81 10.35 2.40 10.13
C GLY A 81 10.91 1.70 8.88
N TYR A 82 10.10 1.56 7.82
CA TYR A 82 10.59 1.15 6.50
C TYR A 82 11.29 2.29 5.75
N ASP A 83 11.51 3.45 6.37
CA ASP A 83 12.37 4.53 5.84
C ASP A 83 13.71 3.99 5.31
N ARG A 84 14.29 3.00 5.99
CA ARG A 84 15.54 2.36 5.56
C ARG A 84 15.39 1.54 4.26
N VAL A 85 14.23 0.94 4.01
CA VAL A 85 13.92 0.18 2.78
C VAL A 85 13.48 1.11 1.64
N LEU A 86 12.63 2.10 1.93
CA LEU A 86 12.22 3.12 0.96
C LEU A 86 13.40 3.98 0.49
N SER A 87 14.30 4.35 1.39
CA SER A 87 15.50 5.10 1.03
C SER A 87 16.45 4.29 0.14
N VAL A 88 16.40 2.95 0.14
CA VAL A 88 17.16 2.12 -0.80
C VAL A 88 16.49 2.06 -2.17
N LEU A 89 15.16 2.02 -2.23
CA LEU A 89 14.42 2.05 -3.50
C LEU A 89 14.48 3.42 -4.19
N GLY A 90 14.52 4.52 -3.44
CA GLY A 90 14.68 5.88 -3.99
C GLY A 90 16.13 6.27 -4.36
N ARG A 91 17.13 5.43 -4.07
CA ARG A 91 18.56 5.70 -4.33
C ARG A 91 19.12 4.99 -5.56
N HIS A 92 18.27 4.45 -6.43
CA HIS A 92 18.70 3.59 -7.54
C HIS A 92 18.92 4.28 -8.89
N ASP A 93 18.83 5.61 -8.96
CA ASP A 93 19.05 6.30 -10.23
C ASP A 93 20.55 6.64 -10.46
N GLU A 94 21.29 7.04 -9.41
CA GLU A 94 22.71 7.42 -9.57
C GLU A 94 23.68 6.24 -9.44
N SER A 95 23.38 5.24 -8.60
CA SER A 95 24.33 4.16 -8.30
C SER A 95 24.52 3.19 -9.48
N ALA A 96 23.47 2.94 -10.27
CA ALA A 96 23.53 2.06 -11.43
C ALA A 96 24.30 2.70 -12.61
N LEU A 97 24.14 4.00 -12.83
CA LEU A 97 24.86 4.73 -13.89
C LEU A 97 26.36 4.88 -13.58
N VAL A 98 26.74 5.07 -12.32
CA VAL A 98 28.16 5.11 -11.92
C VAL A 98 28.85 3.77 -12.14
N TYR A 99 28.16 2.65 -11.93
CA TYR A 99 28.72 1.31 -12.19
C TYR A 99 28.91 1.03 -13.69
N LEU A 100 27.99 1.48 -14.54
CA LEU A 100 28.11 1.34 -16.00
C LEU A 100 29.23 2.24 -16.55
N ARG A 101 29.35 3.47 -16.07
CA ARG A 101 30.39 4.42 -16.51
C ARG A 101 31.81 3.99 -16.14
N LYS A 102 31.99 3.24 -15.04
CA LYS A 102 33.29 2.67 -14.67
C LYS A 102 33.67 1.42 -15.47
N ARG A 103 32.71 0.72 -16.08
CA ARG A 103 32.97 -0.49 -16.86
C ARG A 103 33.42 -0.18 -18.29
N ASP A 104 32.97 0.93 -18.86
CA ASP A 104 33.38 1.38 -20.20
C ASP A 104 34.73 2.11 -20.22
N ALA A 105 35.23 2.57 -19.06
CA ALA A 105 36.55 3.19 -18.94
C ALA A 105 37.70 2.18 -18.73
N ALA A 106 37.40 0.87 -18.70
CA ALA A 106 38.37 -0.21 -18.51
C ALA A 106 38.57 -1.08 -19.77
N ARG A 107 38.29 -0.53 -20.95
CA ARG A 107 38.59 -1.14 -22.25
C ARG A 107 39.48 -0.24 -23.08
#